data_AF-A0AAJ1AI38-F1
#
_entry.id   AF-A0AAJ1AI38-F1
#
_cell.length_a   1.000
_cell.length_b   1.000
_cell.length_c   1.000
_cell.angle_alpha   90.00
_cell.angle_beta   90.00
_cell.angle_gamma   90.00
#
_symmetry.space_group_name_H-M   'P 1'
#
loop_
_entity.id
_entity.type
_entity.pdbx_description
1 polymer ?
#
loop_
_entity_poly.entity_id
_entity_poly.type
_entity_poly.pdbx_seq_one_letter_code
_entity_poly.pdbx_strand_id
1 'polypeptide(L)'
;AVNPDVGLVHVHQCDIYGNARCFGPGVSPLETAMASKRTIISTEEIITTDDIRKEPSKTTIPYYMVDAVVYAPFGSLPGGTQGLYEMDIPHFLEFMGASRDEQKMAAYLDKYVYSVASHEEFLDKRVGMARLLELKRQATIKEGYH
;
A
#
# COMPACT_ATOMS: atom_id res chain seq x y z
N ALA A 1 -10.54 21.11 11.88
CA ALA A 1 -9.92 20.47 10.70
C ALA A 1 -8.72 19.67 11.17
N VAL A 2 -8.47 18.50 10.57
CA VAL A 2 -7.24 17.73 10.80
C VAL A 2 -6.23 18.20 9.73
N ASN A 3 -5.04 18.62 10.14
CA ASN A 3 -4.00 19.15 9.24
C ASN A 3 -2.67 18.40 9.49
N PRO A 4 -2.49 17.18 8.94
CA PRO A 4 -1.29 16.39 9.18
C PRO A 4 -0.04 17.07 8.63
N ASP A 5 1.09 16.89 9.31
CA ASP A 5 2.38 17.29 8.74
C ASP A 5 2.78 16.40 7.56
N VAL A 6 2.46 15.10 7.64
CA VAL A 6 2.72 14.12 6.58
C VAL A 6 1.51 13.19 6.41
N GLY A 7 1.05 13.03 5.18
CA GLY A 7 0.08 12.03 4.75
C GLY A 7 0.78 10.86 4.06
N LEU A 8 0.44 9.64 4.45
CA LEU A 8 0.91 8.41 3.82
C LEU A 8 -0.25 7.75 3.11
N VAL A 9 -0.12 7.51 1.81
CA VAL A 9 -1.15 6.87 1.01
C VAL A 9 -0.53 5.74 0.18
N HIS A 10 -1.10 4.55 0.27
CA HIS A 10 -0.74 3.45 -0.60
C HIS A 10 -1.73 3.35 -1.77
N VAL A 11 -1.23 3.24 -3.00
CA VAL A 11 -2.03 3.34 -4.23
C VAL A 11 -1.68 2.24 -5.23
N HIS A 12 -2.60 1.92 -6.13
CA HIS A 12 -2.39 0.89 -7.13
C HIS A 12 -1.34 1.29 -8.16
N GLN A 13 -1.50 2.45 -8.78
CA GLN A 13 -0.58 2.92 -9.83
C GLN A 13 -0.16 4.34 -9.55
N CYS A 14 1.09 4.66 -9.83
CA CYS A 14 1.61 6.02 -9.75
C CYS A 14 2.64 6.24 -10.85
N ASP A 15 2.74 7.43 -11.42
CA ASP A 15 3.95 7.80 -12.17
C ASP A 15 5.03 8.35 -11.23
N ILE A 16 6.23 8.53 -11.77
CA ILE A 16 7.38 9.04 -10.98
C ILE A 16 7.19 10.47 -10.45
N TYR A 17 6.15 11.19 -10.93
CA TYR A 17 5.86 12.56 -10.51
C TYR A 17 4.79 12.63 -9.41
N GLY A 18 4.06 11.53 -9.15
CA GLY A 18 3.02 11.48 -8.14
C GLY A 18 1.59 11.51 -8.68
N ASN A 19 1.38 11.37 -9.98
CA ASN A 19 0.03 11.17 -10.51
C ASN A 19 -0.43 9.75 -10.15
N ALA A 20 -1.28 9.64 -9.14
CA ALA A 20 -1.69 8.36 -8.58
C ALA A 20 -3.13 7.98 -8.93
N ARG A 21 -3.32 6.70 -9.20
CA ARG A 21 -4.63 6.06 -9.41
C ARG A 21 -4.92 5.12 -8.25
N CYS A 22 -6.04 5.37 -7.59
CA CYS A 22 -6.59 4.49 -6.56
C CYS A 22 -7.87 3.86 -7.12
N PHE A 23 -7.89 2.54 -7.21
CA PHE A 23 -9.02 1.80 -7.78
C PHE A 23 -9.85 1.10 -6.68
N GLY A 24 -11.15 0.93 -6.94
CA GLY A 24 -12.07 0.34 -5.97
C GLY A 24 -12.55 1.34 -4.90
N PRO A 25 -13.30 0.86 -3.88
CA PRO A 25 -13.82 1.71 -2.81
C PRO A 25 -12.67 2.18 -1.92
N GLY A 26 -12.08 3.32 -2.26
CA GLY A 26 -11.15 4.03 -1.39
C GLY A 26 -11.88 4.65 -0.19
N VAL A 27 -11.18 4.81 0.92
CA VAL A 27 -11.71 5.54 2.09
C VAL A 27 -11.57 7.05 1.85
N SER A 28 -10.33 7.56 1.85
CA SER A 28 -10.06 9.00 1.75
C SER A 28 -8.66 9.35 1.21
N PRO A 29 -8.19 8.76 0.09
CA PRO A 29 -6.84 9.02 -0.42
C PRO A 29 -6.63 10.49 -0.85
N LEU A 30 -7.60 11.07 -1.56
CA LEU A 30 -7.54 12.45 -2.03
C LEU A 30 -7.60 13.43 -0.85
N GLU A 31 -8.50 13.22 0.10
CA GLU A 31 -8.67 14.06 1.27
C GLU A 31 -7.42 14.02 2.15
N THR A 32 -6.79 12.85 2.30
CA THR A 32 -5.51 12.72 3.03
C THR A 32 -4.42 13.54 2.37
N ALA A 33 -4.28 13.47 1.05
CA ALA A 33 -3.29 14.26 0.31
C ALA A 33 -3.58 15.77 0.38
N MET A 34 -4.85 16.17 0.27
CA MET A 34 -5.26 17.58 0.36
C MET A 34 -5.07 18.19 1.75
N ALA A 35 -5.28 17.41 2.81
CA ALA A 35 -5.19 17.88 4.19
C ALA A 35 -3.74 17.97 4.69
N SER A 36 -2.81 17.24 4.07
CA SER A 36 -1.44 17.10 4.55
C SER A 36 -0.51 18.19 4.02
N LYS A 37 0.43 18.65 4.84
CA LYS A 37 1.47 19.59 4.38
C LYS A 37 2.44 18.92 3.41
N ARG A 38 2.69 17.62 3.61
CA ARG A 38 3.51 16.77 2.75
C ARG A 38 2.79 15.45 2.47
N THR A 39 2.90 14.91 1.27
CA THR A 39 2.31 13.61 0.92
C THR A 39 3.36 12.66 0.37
N ILE A 40 3.44 11.47 0.94
CA ILE A 40 4.26 10.37 0.45
C ILE A 40 3.34 9.28 -0.07
N ILE A 41 3.52 8.90 -1.32
CA ILE A 41 2.81 7.81 -1.96
C ILE A 41 3.68 6.58 -1.99
N SER A 42 3.18 5.45 -1.49
CA SER A 42 3.71 4.14 -1.83
C SER A 42 2.82 3.49 -2.90
N THR A 43 3.40 2.75 -3.84
CA THR A 43 2.62 2.21 -4.96
C THR A 43 3.00 0.79 -5.36
N GLU A 44 2.00 0.04 -5.82
CA GLU A 44 2.15 -1.33 -6.35
C GLU A 44 2.82 -1.35 -7.72
N GLU A 45 2.59 -0.33 -8.54
CA GLU A 45 3.09 -0.26 -9.91
C GLU A 45 3.47 1.17 -10.28
N ILE A 46 4.70 1.36 -10.78
CA ILE A 46 5.10 2.59 -11.43
C ILE A 46 4.73 2.52 -12.92
N ILE A 47 3.85 3.41 -13.38
CA ILE A 47 3.43 3.52 -14.78
C ILE A 47 4.00 4.79 -15.42
N THR A 48 3.97 4.87 -16.75
CA THR A 48 4.45 6.07 -17.44
C THR A 48 3.45 7.22 -17.33
N THR A 49 3.95 8.46 -17.37
CA THR A 49 3.08 9.64 -17.44
C THR A 49 2.20 9.63 -18.70
N ASP A 50 2.65 9.00 -19.79
CA ASP A 50 1.82 8.84 -20.99
C ASP A 50 0.66 7.87 -20.76
N ASP A 51 0.84 6.81 -19.97
CA ASP A 51 -0.27 5.93 -19.55
C ASP A 51 -1.26 6.66 -18.64
N ILE A 52 -0.78 7.55 -17.77
CA ILE A 52 -1.64 8.47 -17.01
C ILE A 52 -2.46 9.35 -17.96
N ARG A 53 -1.81 9.96 -18.96
CA ARG A 53 -2.44 10.88 -19.93
C ARG A 53 -3.43 10.21 -20.88
N LYS A 54 -3.29 8.91 -21.17
CA LYS A 54 -4.26 8.15 -21.97
C LYS A 54 -5.63 8.09 -21.30
N GLU A 55 -5.66 8.00 -19.97
CA GLU A 55 -6.88 7.94 -19.17
C GLU A 55 -6.79 8.85 -17.95
N PRO A 56 -6.81 10.19 -18.15
CA PRO A 56 -6.52 11.15 -17.08
C PRO A 56 -7.64 11.18 -16.03
N SER A 57 -8.86 10.82 -16.40
CA SER A 57 -10.02 10.72 -15.49
C SER A 57 -9.88 9.66 -14.40
N LYS A 58 -8.94 8.71 -14.55
CA LYS A 58 -8.62 7.70 -13.53
C LYS A 58 -7.66 8.23 -12.46
N THR A 59 -7.10 9.43 -12.62
CA THR A 59 -6.16 10.02 -11.65
C THR A 59 -6.92 10.50 -10.42
N THR A 60 -6.61 9.90 -9.26
CA THR A 60 -7.23 10.22 -7.97
C THR A 60 -6.48 11.33 -7.25
N ILE A 61 -5.15 11.24 -7.20
CA ILE A 61 -4.29 12.25 -6.57
C ILE A 61 -3.38 12.84 -7.65
N PRO A 62 -3.46 14.16 -7.93
CA PRO A 62 -2.61 14.80 -8.91
C PRO A 62 -1.20 15.08 -8.33
N TYR A 63 -0.20 15.05 -9.21
CA TYR A 63 1.23 15.18 -8.84
C TYR A 63 1.57 16.37 -7.92
N TYR A 64 0.88 17.51 -8.08
CA TYR A 64 1.21 18.73 -7.33
C TYR A 64 0.87 18.64 -5.83
N MET A 65 0.17 17.59 -5.40
CA MET A 65 -0.11 17.31 -3.99
C MET A 65 0.90 16.33 -3.37
N VAL A 66 1.88 15.86 -4.14
CA VAL A 66 2.78 14.75 -3.77
C VAL A 66 4.22 15.23 -3.69
N ASP A 67 4.91 14.84 -2.61
CA ASP A 67 6.31 15.19 -2.37
C ASP A 67 7.27 14.03 -2.63
N ALA A 68 6.80 12.79 -2.48
CA ALA A 68 7.61 11.60 -2.73
C ALA A 68 6.78 10.41 -3.22
N VAL A 69 7.38 9.59 -4.08
CA VAL A 69 6.82 8.34 -4.58
C VAL A 69 7.78 7.20 -4.24
N VAL A 70 7.24 6.14 -3.67
CA VAL A 70 7.98 4.93 -3.26
C VAL A 70 7.37 3.73 -3.98
N TYR A 71 8.19 3.01 -4.74
CA TYR A 71 7.77 1.73 -5.29
C TYR A 71 7.81 0.67 -4.19
N ALA A 72 6.64 0.15 -3.80
CA ALA A 72 6.50 -0.82 -2.72
C ALA A 72 5.39 -1.84 -3.05
N PRO A 73 5.64 -2.81 -3.95
CA PRO A 73 4.70 -3.89 -4.24
C PRO A 73 4.37 -4.68 -2.98
N PHE A 74 3.12 -5.09 -2.82
CA PHE A 74 2.58 -5.66 -1.59
C PHE A 74 2.68 -4.74 -0.37
N GLY A 75 2.68 -3.42 -0.59
CA GLY A 75 2.90 -2.40 0.45
C GLY A 75 1.80 -2.32 1.50
N SER A 76 0.58 -2.79 1.18
CA SER A 76 -0.53 -2.86 2.13
C SER A 76 -0.46 -4.02 3.14
N LEU A 77 0.49 -4.96 3.01
CA LEU A 77 0.56 -6.11 3.93
C LEU A 77 0.67 -5.67 5.39
N PRO A 78 0.01 -6.36 6.34
CA PRO A 78 -0.81 -7.57 6.19
C PRO A 78 -2.21 -7.34 5.58
N GLY A 79 -2.60 -6.09 5.34
CA GLY A 79 -3.81 -5.74 4.57
C GLY A 79 -3.72 -6.15 3.10
N GLY A 80 -4.82 -5.97 2.38
CA GLY A 80 -4.93 -6.23 0.94
C GLY A 80 -4.99 -4.95 0.13
N THR A 81 -4.67 -5.05 -1.17
CA THR A 81 -4.90 -3.99 -2.15
C THR A 81 -5.94 -4.51 -3.15
N GLN A 82 -7.09 -3.84 -3.22
CA GLN A 82 -8.26 -4.32 -3.95
C GLN A 82 -7.91 -4.62 -5.41
N GLY A 83 -8.18 -5.86 -5.83
CA GLY A 83 -7.90 -6.32 -7.18
C GLY A 83 -6.50 -6.80 -7.47
N LEU A 84 -5.57 -6.61 -6.53
CA LEU A 84 -4.19 -7.08 -6.68
C LEU A 84 -3.90 -8.26 -5.77
N TYR A 85 -4.24 -8.16 -4.48
CA TYR A 85 -4.07 -9.25 -3.51
C TYR A 85 -4.96 -9.06 -2.27
N GLU A 86 -5.37 -10.18 -1.66
CA GLU A 86 -6.22 -10.19 -0.47
C GLU A 86 -5.42 -9.92 0.81
N MET A 87 -6.15 -9.61 1.88
CA MET A 87 -5.59 -9.49 3.23
C MET A 87 -4.97 -10.82 3.68
N ASP A 88 -3.77 -10.77 4.23
CA ASP A 88 -3.15 -11.92 4.87
C ASP A 88 -3.75 -12.12 6.26
N ILE A 89 -4.87 -12.84 6.31
CA ILE A 89 -5.64 -13.08 7.55
C ILE A 89 -4.78 -13.69 8.68
N PRO A 90 -4.00 -14.76 8.47
CA PRO A 90 -3.06 -15.26 9.48
C PRO A 90 -2.12 -14.18 10.03
N HIS A 91 -1.46 -13.41 9.16
CA HIS A 91 -0.54 -12.35 9.58
C HIS A 91 -1.27 -11.23 10.34
N PHE A 92 -2.45 -10.82 9.86
CA PHE A 92 -3.29 -9.82 10.52
C PHE A 92 -3.73 -10.29 11.92
N LEU A 93 -4.13 -11.56 12.07
CA LEU A 93 -4.50 -12.12 13.37
C LEU A 93 -3.31 -12.22 14.33
N GLU A 94 -2.10 -12.51 13.84
CA GLU A 94 -0.87 -12.47 14.64
C GLU A 94 -0.63 -11.06 15.19
N PHE A 95 -0.71 -10.03 14.33
CA PHE A 95 -0.62 -8.62 14.74
C PHE A 95 -1.69 -8.26 15.77
N MET A 96 -2.95 -8.61 15.51
CA MET A 96 -4.06 -8.31 16.43
C MET A 96 -3.88 -8.98 17.80
N GLY A 97 -3.39 -10.23 17.82
CA GLY A 97 -3.07 -10.95 19.04
C GLY A 97 -1.90 -10.32 19.82
N ALA A 98 -0.88 -9.85 19.10
CA ALA A 98 0.29 -9.20 19.69
C ALA A 98 -0.02 -7.79 20.23
N SER A 99 -0.88 -7.03 19.56
CA SER A 99 -1.15 -5.61 19.88
C SER A 99 -1.71 -5.33 21.27
N ARG A 100 -2.20 -6.36 21.97
CA ARG A 100 -2.78 -6.25 23.32
C ARG A 100 -1.77 -6.47 24.44
N ASP A 101 -0.52 -6.79 24.10
CA ASP A 101 0.52 -7.17 25.05
C ASP A 101 1.87 -6.61 24.58
N GLU A 102 2.53 -5.83 25.43
CA GLU A 102 3.77 -5.14 25.07
C GLU A 102 4.91 -6.11 24.70
N GLN A 103 5.03 -7.23 25.40
CA GLN A 103 6.08 -8.21 25.12
C GLN A 103 5.83 -8.94 23.80
N LYS A 104 4.57 -9.30 23.53
CA LYS A 104 4.19 -9.91 22.25
C LYS A 104 4.33 -8.92 21.10
N MET A 105 3.99 -7.65 21.30
CA MET A 105 4.19 -6.60 20.31
C MET A 105 5.67 -6.40 20.02
N ALA A 106 6.53 -6.37 21.04
CA ALA A 106 7.98 -6.29 20.84
C ALA A 106 8.51 -7.48 20.02
N ALA A 107 8.06 -8.70 20.30
CA ALA A 107 8.43 -9.89 19.53
C ALA A 107 7.91 -9.83 18.08
N TYR A 108 6.69 -9.32 17.86
CA TYR A 108 6.12 -9.11 16.53
C TYR A 108 6.94 -8.10 15.74
N LEU A 109 7.29 -6.96 16.35
CA LEU A 109 8.10 -5.92 15.70
C LEU A 109 9.52 -6.40 15.42
N ASP A 110 10.13 -7.16 16.34
CA ASP A 110 11.42 -7.79 16.09
C ASP A 110 11.35 -8.72 14.87
N LYS A 111 10.35 -9.59 14.83
CA LYS A 111 10.13 -10.53 13.73
C LYS A 111 9.89 -9.83 12.39
N TYR A 112 8.97 -8.88 12.30
CA TYR A 112 8.53 -8.34 11.00
C TYR A 112 9.18 -7.02 10.59
N VAL A 113 9.75 -6.26 11.53
CA VAL A 113 10.25 -4.90 11.29
C VAL A 113 11.76 -4.79 11.56
N TYR A 114 12.22 -5.11 12.77
CA TYR A 114 13.60 -4.79 13.17
C TYR A 114 14.65 -5.80 12.67
N SER A 115 14.22 -7.03 12.33
CA SER A 115 15.12 -8.10 11.86
C SER A 115 15.27 -8.19 10.34
N VAL A 116 14.72 -7.22 9.60
CA VAL A 116 14.80 -7.13 8.14
C VAL A 116 15.34 -5.74 7.77
N ALA A 117 16.19 -5.65 6.74
CA ALA A 117 16.83 -4.40 6.35
C ALA A 117 16.07 -3.63 5.25
N SER A 118 15.07 -4.26 4.62
CA SER A 118 14.33 -3.69 3.50
C SER A 118 12.94 -4.31 3.34
N HIS A 119 12.10 -3.69 2.51
CA HIS A 119 10.79 -4.21 2.13
C HIS A 119 10.92 -5.54 1.37
N GLU A 120 11.89 -5.64 0.47
CA GLU A 120 12.19 -6.86 -0.28
C GLU A 120 12.59 -8.01 0.65
N GLU A 121 13.42 -7.72 1.66
CA GLU A 121 13.83 -8.72 2.65
C GLU A 121 12.67 -9.14 3.55
N PHE A 122 11.77 -8.22 3.91
CA PHE A 122 10.51 -8.55 4.58
C PHE A 122 9.68 -9.54 3.75
N LEU A 123 9.44 -9.22 2.47
CA LEU A 123 8.66 -10.07 1.58
C LEU A 123 9.29 -11.46 1.40
N ASP A 124 10.62 -11.54 1.28
CA ASP A 124 11.32 -12.82 1.12
C ASP A 124 11.34 -13.64 2.41
N LYS A 125 11.82 -13.06 3.52
CA LYS A 125 12.08 -13.81 4.76
C LYS A 125 10.83 -14.05 5.62
N ARG A 126 9.84 -13.15 5.55
CA ARG A 126 8.70 -13.15 6.50
C ARG A 126 7.37 -13.55 5.88
N VAL A 127 7.22 -13.37 4.56
CA VAL A 127 5.98 -13.71 3.85
C VAL A 127 6.20 -14.89 2.91
N GLY A 128 7.19 -14.79 2.03
CA GLY A 128 7.58 -15.80 1.05
C GLY A 128 6.72 -15.77 -0.22
N MET A 129 7.37 -16.07 -1.36
CA MET A 129 6.73 -16.00 -2.69
C MET A 129 5.46 -16.85 -2.81
N ALA A 130 5.45 -18.06 -2.24
CA ALA A 130 4.28 -18.94 -2.31
C ALA A 130 3.04 -18.30 -1.66
N ARG A 131 3.23 -17.60 -0.53
CA ARG A 131 2.15 -16.89 0.16
C ARG A 131 1.68 -15.69 -0.66
N LEU A 132 2.61 -14.90 -1.20
CA LEU A 132 2.27 -13.75 -2.05
C LEU A 132 1.43 -14.16 -3.28
N LEU A 133 1.81 -15.26 -3.95
CA LEU A 133 1.06 -15.80 -5.07
C LEU A 133 -0.32 -16.32 -4.66
N GLU A 134 -0.44 -16.91 -3.47
CA GLU A 134 -1.73 -17.34 -2.93
C GLU A 134 -2.66 -16.14 -2.70
N LEU A 135 -2.17 -15.06 -2.07
CA LEU A 135 -2.93 -13.84 -1.82
C LEU A 135 -3.39 -13.18 -3.13
N LYS A 136 -2.52 -13.15 -4.15
CA LYS A 136 -2.88 -12.69 -5.50
C LYS A 136 -4.00 -13.52 -6.12
N ARG A 137 -3.90 -14.85 -6.03
CA ARG A 137 -4.93 -15.77 -6.56
C ARG A 137 -6.26 -15.59 -5.84
N GLN A 138 -6.25 -15.32 -4.53
CA GLN A 138 -7.45 -15.07 -3.75
C GLN A 138 -8.14 -13.76 -4.12
N ALA A 139 -7.39 -12.75 -4.57
CA ALA A 139 -7.92 -11.46 -5.02
C ALA A 139 -8.60 -11.49 -6.39
N THR A 140 -9.26 -12.61 -6.72
CA THR A 140 -10.04 -12.74 -7.95
C THR A 140 -11.19 -11.73 -7.90
N ILE A 141 -10.98 -10.57 -8.51
CA ILE A 141 -12.07 -9.67 -8.86
C ILE A 141 -12.99 -10.44 -9.82
N LYS A 142 -14.23 -10.68 -9.39
CA LYS A 142 -15.26 -11.23 -10.27
C LYS A 142 -15.87 -10.19 -11.22
N GLU A 143 -15.50 -8.90 -11.12
CA GLU A 143 -15.87 -7.83 -12.07
C GLU A 143 -15.09 -6.52 -11.81
N GLY A 144 -14.47 -5.93 -12.84
CA GLY A 144 -14.09 -4.49 -12.82
C GLY A 144 -12.60 -4.13 -12.79
N TYR A 145 -11.69 -5.09 -12.88
CA TYR A 145 -10.26 -4.82 -13.14
C TYR A 145 -9.88 -5.56 -14.43
N HIS A 146 -9.75 -4.79 -15.51
CA HIS A 146 -9.25 -5.25 -16.80
C HIS A 146 -8.05 -4.40 -17.19
#